data_AF-A0A9E4WJ86-F1
#
_entry.id   AF-A0A9E4WJ86-F1
#
_cell.length_a   1.000
_cell.length_b   1.000
_cell.length_c   1.000
_cell.angle_alpha   90.00
_cell.angle_beta   90.00
_cell.angle_gamma   90.00
#
_symmetry.space_group_name_H-M   'P 1'
#
loop_
_entity.id
_entity.type
_entity.pdbx_description
1 polymer ?
#
loop_
_entity_poly.entity_id
_entity_poly.type
_entity_poly.pdbx_seq_one_letter_code
_entity_poly.pdbx_strand_id
1 'polypeptide(L)' 'LRRPIYQQTAAYGHFGRDDLDLPWEKLDRVDALKG' A
#
# COMPACT_ATOMS: atom_id res chain seq x y z
N LEU A 1 2.60 -1.91 -11.11
CA LEU A 1 3.96 -2.04 -10.54
C LEU A 1 5.10 -1.44 -11.39
N ARG A 2 4.84 -0.62 -12.43
CA ARG A 2 5.90 0.05 -13.22
C ARG A 2 6.21 1.47 -12.72
N ARG A 3 6.34 1.64 -11.40
CA ARG A 3 6.68 2.93 -10.75
C ARG A 3 7.88 2.71 -9.83
N PRO A 4 8.80 3.67 -9.69
CA PRO A 4 9.95 3.55 -8.80
C PRO A 4 9.54 3.80 -7.33
N ILE A 5 8.72 2.91 -6.76
CA ILE A 5 8.19 3.04 -5.38
C ILE A 5 8.82 2.07 -4.38
N TYR A 6 9.76 1.22 -4.82
CA TYR A 6 10.28 0.12 -4.00
C TYR A 6 11.42 0.52 -3.04
N GLN A 7 12.06 1.67 -3.25
CA GLN A 7 13.14 2.13 -2.36
C GLN A 7 12.63 2.38 -0.94
N GLN A 8 11.41 2.92 -0.80
CA GLN A 8 10.82 3.29 0.49
C GLN A 8 10.47 2.07 1.35
N THR A 9 10.28 0.90 0.72
CA THR A 9 9.89 -0.35 1.40
C THR A 9 11.09 -1.26 1.68
N ALA A 10 12.29 -0.90 1.24
CA ALA A 10 13.50 -1.71 1.41
C ALA A 10 13.97 -1.80 2.87
N ALA A 11 13.52 -0.87 3.72
CA ALA A 11 13.75 -0.85 5.17
C ALA A 11 12.41 -0.61 5.88
N TYR A 12 12.32 -1.13 7.12
CA TYR A 12 11.13 -1.00 7.99
C TYR A 12 9.86 -1.69 7.47
N GLY A 13 9.99 -2.59 6.49
CA GLY A 13 8.91 -3.48 6.03
C GLY A 13 8.02 -2.91 4.94
N HIS A 14 7.26 -3.81 4.30
CA HIS A 14 6.39 -3.52 3.16
C HIS A 14 4.93 -3.23 3.53
N PHE A 15 4.51 -3.59 4.74
CA PHE A 15 3.12 -3.57 5.19
C PHE A 15 2.92 -2.70 6.43
N GLY A 16 1.71 -2.18 6.62
CA GLY A 16 1.33 -1.41 7.81
C GLY A 16 2.10 -0.10 7.97
N ARG A 17 2.51 0.49 6.84
CA ARG A 17 3.29 1.73 6.79
C ARG A 17 2.36 2.92 6.56
N ASP A 18 1.78 3.43 7.63
CA ASP A 18 0.86 4.59 7.58
C ASP A 18 1.56 5.89 7.16
N ASP A 19 2.90 5.91 7.20
CA ASP A 19 3.74 7.01 6.73
C ASP A 19 3.97 7.01 5.20
N LEU A 20 3.51 5.97 4.48
CA LEU A 20 3.69 5.80 3.03
C LEU A 20 2.35 5.57 2.30
N ASP A 21 2.11 6.25 1.17
CA ASP A 21 0.94 5.99 0.32
C ASP A 21 1.18 4.79 -0.61
N LEU A 22 1.13 3.58 -0.04
CA LEU A 22 1.34 2.34 -0.78
C LEU A 22 0.03 1.84 -1.40
N PRO A 23 -0.01 1.52 -2.71
CA PRO A 23 -1.25 1.18 -3.39
C PRO A 23 -1.88 -0.13 -2.91
N TRP A 24 -1.11 -1.03 -2.28
CA TRP A 24 -1.63 -2.30 -1.75
C TRP A 24 -2.19 -2.19 -0.33
N GLU A 25 -1.96 -1.07 0.37
CA GLU A 25 -2.56 -0.79 1.69
C GLU A 25 -3.92 -0.08 1.57
N LYS A 26 -4.35 0.28 0.35
CA LYS A 26 -5.61 0.99 0.14
C LYS A 26 -6.82 0.09 0.40
N LEU A 27 -7.75 0.61 1.21
CA LEU A 27 -9.05 -0.01 1.52
C LEU A 27 -10.18 0.48 0.60
N ASP A 28 -9.84 1.03 -0.56
CA ASP A 28 -10.79 1.62 -1.52
C ASP A 28 -11.79 0.60 -2.11
N ARG A 29 -11.54 -0.69 -1.93
CA ARG A 29 -12.44 -1.78 -2.34
C ARG A 29 -13.34 -2.31 -1.24
N VAL A 30 -13.23 -1.84 0.00
CA VAL A 30 -13.97 -2.39 1.13
C VAL A 30 -15.49 -2.31 0.92
N ASP A 31 -15.99 -1.15 0.49
CA ASP A 31 -17.44 -0.97 0.31
C ASP A 31 -17.99 -1.82 -0.85
N ALA A 32 -17.21 -1.97 -1.93
CA ALA A 32 -17.55 -2.84 -3.04
C ALA A 32 -17.61 -4.33 -2.66
N LEU A 33 -16.87 -4.73 -1.61
CA LEU A 33 -16.83 -6.11 -1.12
C LEU A 33 -17.87 -6.41 -0.04
N LYS A 34 -18.35 -5.39 0.70
CA LYS A 34 -19.34 -5.56 1.76
C LYS A 34 -20.75 -5.85 1.23
N GLY A 35 -21.06 -5.43 0.00
CA GLY A 35 -22.36 -5.67 -0.65
C GLY A 35 -23.43 -4.67 -0.23
#